data_AF-A0A2A5WT21-F1
#
_entry.id   AF-A0A2A5WT21-F1
#
_cell.length_a   1.000
_cell.length_b   1.000
_cell.length_c   1.000
_cell.angle_alpha   90.00
_cell.angle_beta   90.00
_cell.angle_gamma   90.00
#
_symmetry.space_group_name_H-M   'P 1'
#
loop_
_entity.id
_entity.type
_entity.pdbx_description
1 polymer ?
#
loop_
_entity_poly.entity_id
_entity_poly.type
_entity_poly.pdbx_seq_one_letter_code
_entity_poly.pdbx_strand_id
1 'polypeptide(L)'
;MGQVTRTSVVPGTTTPGWRKLHSQFAINQLEMWQAEAFDPETIERELGYASKLGMNIMRVYLHDLLWQQDPEGFCDRIDTYLNIATNHGIKTLFVLFDDCWNQESALGTQPKPIPFVHNSGWVQSPGIKVVNDPAAWPRLETYVKELMNHFRHDARIAGWDLYNEPGTGTTGDASGGQGTQGARSLPLLEAVFEWARSVEDLSQPVTAGI
;
A
#
# COMPACT_ATOMS: atom_id res chain seq x y z
N MET A 1 -26.48 50.68 5.50
CA MET A 1 -25.37 49.96 6.18
C MET A 1 -25.84 48.54 6.45
N GLY A 2 -25.05 47.55 6.03
CA GLY A 2 -25.50 46.21 5.63
C GLY A 2 -25.97 45.26 6.73
N GLN A 3 -26.85 44.34 6.32
CA GLN A 3 -27.31 43.19 7.09
C GLN A 3 -26.19 42.15 7.24
N VAL A 4 -26.01 41.64 8.46
CA VAL A 4 -25.14 40.51 8.77
C VAL A 4 -25.93 39.22 8.59
N THR A 5 -25.71 38.51 7.49
CA THR A 5 -26.13 37.12 7.33
C THR A 5 -25.15 36.21 8.05
N ARG A 6 -25.60 35.57 9.13
CA ARG A 6 -24.90 34.42 9.74
C ARG A 6 -25.10 33.21 8.85
N THR A 7 -24.03 32.74 8.21
CA THR A 7 -24.01 31.44 7.53
C THR A 7 -23.99 30.34 8.58
N SER A 8 -25.06 29.55 8.64
CA SER A 8 -25.13 28.32 9.43
C SER A 8 -24.19 27.26 8.84
N VAL A 9 -23.25 26.76 9.63
CA VAL A 9 -22.47 25.58 9.30
C VAL A 9 -23.39 24.36 9.42
N VAL A 10 -23.57 23.62 8.33
CA VAL A 10 -24.29 22.35 8.31
C VAL A 10 -23.37 21.27 8.92
N PRO A 11 -23.74 20.62 10.03
CA PRO A 11 -23.00 19.45 10.52
C PRO A 11 -23.37 18.25 9.65
N GLY A 12 -22.39 17.62 8.97
CA GLY A 12 -22.66 16.37 8.27
C GLY A 12 -21.73 15.95 7.14
N THR A 13 -20.78 16.79 6.69
CA THR A 13 -19.79 16.35 5.70
C THR A 13 -18.56 15.83 6.40
N THR A 14 -18.47 14.52 6.59
CA THR A 14 -17.21 13.84 6.90
C THR A 14 -16.28 14.02 5.70
N THR A 15 -15.30 14.92 5.82
CA THR A 15 -14.18 14.95 4.89
C THR A 15 -13.50 13.57 4.95
N PRO A 16 -13.26 12.90 3.81
CA PRO A 16 -12.50 11.64 3.81
C PRO A 16 -11.15 11.86 4.47
N GLY A 17 -10.96 11.26 5.66
CA GLY A 17 -9.69 11.25 6.37
C GLY A 17 -8.90 10.03 5.93
N TRP A 18 -7.73 10.25 5.33
CA TRP A 18 -6.85 9.20 4.85
C TRP A 18 -5.55 9.18 5.63
N ARG A 19 -5.09 8.01 6.05
CA ARG A 19 -3.73 7.79 6.55
C ARG A 19 -3.18 6.47 6.03
N LYS A 20 -1.85 6.43 5.89
CA LYS A 20 -1.08 5.19 5.75
C LYS A 20 -1.20 4.40 7.05
N LEU A 21 -1.64 3.15 6.95
CA LEU A 21 -1.58 2.23 8.09
C LEU A 21 -0.12 1.81 8.27
N HIS A 22 0.47 2.18 9.40
CA HIS A 22 1.66 1.51 9.93
C HIS A 22 1.14 0.65 11.06
N SER A 23 1.16 -0.67 10.86
CA SER A 23 0.83 -1.60 11.94
C SER A 23 1.82 -1.36 13.09
N GLN A 24 1.32 -1.27 14.32
CA GLN A 24 2.14 -1.06 15.51
C GLN A 24 2.99 -2.28 15.86
N PHE A 25 2.69 -3.46 15.28
CA PHE A 25 3.39 -4.71 15.53
C PHE A 25 4.34 -5.14 14.41
N ALA A 26 4.30 -4.45 13.27
CA ALA A 26 5.12 -4.80 12.10
C ALA A 26 6.05 -3.63 11.74
N ILE A 27 7.34 -3.92 11.55
CA ILE A 27 8.34 -2.93 11.15
C ILE A 27 8.15 -2.47 9.70
N ASN A 28 7.55 -3.32 8.86
CA ASN A 28 7.30 -3.08 7.45
C ASN A 28 6.12 -3.92 6.93
N GLN A 29 5.76 -3.71 5.67
CA GLN A 29 4.69 -4.43 4.99
C GLN A 29 4.97 -5.94 4.81
N LEU A 30 6.23 -6.38 4.72
CA LEU A 30 6.51 -7.84 4.70
C LEU A 30 6.07 -8.48 6.00
N GLU A 31 6.51 -7.95 7.14
CA GLU A 31 6.21 -8.52 8.46
C GLU A 31 4.69 -8.58 8.71
N MET A 32 3.97 -7.51 8.36
CA MET A 32 2.52 -7.44 8.56
C MET A 32 1.76 -8.60 7.91
N TRP A 33 2.22 -9.04 6.74
CA TRP A 33 1.48 -9.97 5.88
C TRP A 33 2.08 -11.38 5.81
N GLN A 34 3.22 -11.64 6.44
CA GLN A 34 3.75 -13.00 6.57
C GLN A 34 2.83 -13.86 7.44
N ALA A 35 2.64 -15.12 7.06
CA ALA A 35 1.73 -16.02 7.77
C ALA A 35 2.11 -16.18 9.26
N GLU A 36 3.41 -16.20 9.57
CA GLU A 36 3.93 -16.38 10.92
C GLU A 36 3.73 -15.15 11.82
N ALA A 37 3.47 -13.98 11.24
CA ALA A 37 3.34 -12.71 11.94
C ALA A 37 1.98 -12.02 11.74
N PHE A 38 1.11 -12.58 10.88
CA PHE A 38 -0.21 -12.02 10.60
C PHE A 38 -1.11 -12.08 11.84
N ASP A 39 -1.40 -10.90 12.41
CA ASP A 39 -2.14 -10.74 13.66
C ASP A 39 -3.49 -10.02 13.40
N PRO A 40 -4.57 -10.78 13.10
CA PRO A 40 -5.89 -10.20 12.84
C PRO A 40 -6.49 -9.50 14.08
N GLU A 41 -6.14 -9.91 15.30
CA GLU A 41 -6.65 -9.29 16.53
C GLU A 41 -6.08 -7.88 16.72
N THR A 42 -4.80 -7.69 16.40
CA THR A 42 -4.20 -6.36 16.43
C THR A 42 -4.70 -5.49 15.28
N ILE A 43 -4.85 -6.05 14.07
CA ILE A 43 -5.46 -5.33 12.93
C ILE A 43 -6.87 -4.82 13.29
N GLU A 44 -7.71 -5.67 13.88
CA GLU A 44 -9.06 -5.32 14.38
C GLU A 44 -9.00 -4.14 15.37
N ARG A 45 -8.08 -4.20 16.32
CA ARG A 45 -7.90 -3.12 17.32
C ARG A 45 -7.48 -1.80 16.67
N GLU A 46 -6.53 -1.83 15.75
CA GLU A 46 -6.00 -0.64 15.06
C GLU A 46 -7.04 0.00 14.14
N LEU A 47 -7.77 -0.79 13.36
CA LEU A 47 -8.86 -0.28 12.52
C LEU A 47 -10.02 0.24 13.38
N GLY A 48 -10.29 -0.38 14.52
CA GLY A 48 -11.24 0.15 15.51
C GLY A 48 -10.82 1.52 16.06
N TYR A 49 -9.53 1.77 16.27
CA TYR A 49 -9.04 3.11 16.63
C TYR A 49 -9.18 4.10 15.46
N ALA A 50 -8.80 3.70 14.25
CA ALA A 50 -8.94 4.54 13.05
C ALA A 50 -10.40 4.96 12.81
N SER A 51 -11.34 4.02 12.93
CA SER A 51 -12.77 4.26 12.78
C SER A 51 -13.30 5.23 13.84
N LYS A 52 -12.90 5.07 15.11
CA LYS A 52 -13.26 6.01 16.20
C LYS A 52 -12.74 7.43 15.97
N LEU A 53 -11.63 7.58 15.23
CA LEU A 53 -11.08 8.87 14.82
C LEU A 53 -11.77 9.45 13.56
N GLY A 54 -12.77 8.76 13.02
CA GLY A 54 -13.52 9.18 11.84
C GLY A 54 -12.86 8.85 10.51
N MET A 55 -11.83 7.98 10.51
CA MET A 55 -11.23 7.50 9.26
C MET A 55 -12.15 6.47 8.63
N ASN A 56 -12.34 6.58 7.31
CA ASN A 56 -13.21 5.68 6.55
C ASN A 56 -12.48 4.95 5.44
N ILE A 57 -11.21 5.27 5.17
CA ILE A 57 -10.41 4.56 4.16
C ILE A 57 -8.93 4.54 4.57
N MET A 58 -8.31 3.36 4.52
CA MET A 58 -6.90 3.13 4.86
C MET A 58 -6.04 2.84 3.63
N ARG A 59 -4.85 3.46 3.56
CA ARG A 59 -3.84 3.15 2.55
C ARG A 59 -2.88 2.09 3.09
N VAL A 60 -2.87 0.91 2.48
CA VAL A 60 -2.19 -0.28 3.00
C VAL A 60 -1.26 -0.87 1.95
N TYR A 61 -0.04 -1.19 2.35
CA TYR A 61 1.01 -1.64 1.44
C TYR A 61 1.06 -3.15 1.37
N LEU A 62 1.20 -3.67 0.16
CA LEU A 62 1.45 -5.07 -0.15
C LEU A 62 2.92 -5.28 -0.52
N HIS A 63 3.32 -6.53 -0.73
CA HIS A 63 4.67 -6.84 -1.20
C HIS A 63 4.68 -8.03 -2.15
N ASP A 64 5.41 -7.90 -3.25
CA ASP A 64 5.52 -8.91 -4.32
C ASP A 64 6.08 -10.26 -3.82
N LEU A 65 7.03 -10.25 -2.89
CA LEU A 65 7.67 -11.49 -2.38
C LEU A 65 6.69 -12.40 -1.63
N LEU A 66 5.68 -11.84 -0.98
CA LEU A 66 4.68 -12.63 -0.24
C LEU A 66 3.76 -13.38 -1.18
N TRP A 67 3.35 -12.71 -2.26
CA TRP A 67 2.62 -13.36 -3.32
C TRP A 67 3.49 -14.42 -4.00
N GLN A 68 4.77 -14.14 -4.27
CA GLN A 68 5.67 -15.13 -4.87
C GLN A 68 5.86 -16.38 -4.00
N GLN A 69 5.83 -16.24 -2.68
CA GLN A 69 5.96 -17.34 -1.73
C GLN A 69 4.70 -18.21 -1.68
N ASP A 70 3.54 -17.57 -1.56
CA ASP A 70 2.25 -18.21 -1.29
C ASP A 70 1.10 -17.33 -1.80
N PRO A 71 0.77 -17.41 -3.11
CA PRO A 71 -0.26 -16.57 -3.71
C PRO A 71 -1.63 -16.71 -3.04
N GLU A 72 -2.03 -17.95 -2.75
CA GLU A 72 -3.35 -18.30 -2.20
C GLU A 72 -3.46 -17.80 -0.75
N GLY A 73 -2.54 -18.20 0.12
CA GLY A 73 -2.59 -17.76 1.51
C GLY A 73 -2.38 -16.25 1.66
N PHE A 74 -1.65 -15.61 0.75
CA PHE A 74 -1.56 -14.14 0.73
C PHE A 74 -2.91 -13.49 0.41
N CYS A 75 -3.65 -14.02 -0.57
CA CYS A 75 -5.00 -13.55 -0.87
C CYS A 75 -5.97 -13.81 0.30
N ASP A 76 -5.87 -14.95 0.98
CA ASP A 76 -6.70 -15.26 2.16
C ASP A 76 -6.46 -14.27 3.32
N ARG A 77 -5.21 -13.87 3.54
CA ARG A 77 -4.87 -12.85 4.53
C ARG A 77 -5.41 -11.48 4.14
N ILE A 78 -5.34 -11.11 2.86
CA ILE A 78 -5.95 -9.89 2.32
C ILE A 78 -7.47 -9.90 2.53
N ASP A 79 -8.14 -11.03 2.24
CA ASP A 79 -9.58 -11.18 2.47
C ASP A 79 -9.94 -11.02 3.95
N THR A 80 -9.18 -11.66 4.84
CA THR A 80 -9.34 -11.53 6.29
C THR A 80 -9.22 -10.07 6.74
N TYR A 81 -8.19 -9.37 6.27
CA TYR A 81 -8.00 -7.94 6.55
C TYR A 81 -9.17 -7.10 6.00
N LEU A 82 -9.64 -7.34 4.77
CA LEU A 82 -10.76 -6.60 4.18
C LEU A 82 -12.07 -6.82 4.93
N ASN A 83 -12.31 -8.04 5.42
CA ASN A 83 -13.46 -8.34 6.28
C ASN A 83 -13.42 -7.53 7.57
N ILE A 84 -12.25 -7.50 8.24
CA ILE A 84 -12.03 -6.69 9.45
C ILE A 84 -12.25 -5.20 9.16
N ALA A 85 -11.62 -4.67 8.11
CA ALA A 85 -11.76 -3.25 7.72
C ALA A 85 -13.23 -2.87 7.45
N THR A 86 -13.95 -3.74 6.75
CA THR A 86 -15.37 -3.52 6.43
C THR A 86 -16.23 -3.49 7.68
N ASN A 87 -15.95 -4.32 8.69
CA ASN A 87 -16.66 -4.31 9.98
C ASN A 87 -16.49 -2.97 10.73
N HIS A 88 -15.38 -2.26 10.49
CA HIS A 88 -15.13 -0.91 11.02
C HIS A 88 -15.61 0.22 10.11
N GLY A 89 -16.29 -0.09 9.01
CA GLY A 89 -16.74 0.89 8.02
C GLY A 89 -15.58 1.51 7.22
N ILE A 90 -14.46 0.80 7.11
CA ILE A 90 -13.24 1.26 6.45
C ILE A 90 -13.07 0.52 5.12
N LYS A 91 -12.89 1.27 4.03
CA LYS A 91 -12.40 0.71 2.76
C LYS A 91 -10.88 0.71 2.70
N THR A 92 -10.31 0.07 1.68
CA THR A 92 -8.84 0.01 1.53
C THR A 92 -8.35 0.47 0.17
N LEU A 93 -7.32 1.32 0.18
CA LEU A 93 -6.51 1.67 -0.98
C LEU A 93 -5.21 0.85 -0.89
N PHE A 94 -5.07 -0.19 -1.72
CA PHE A 94 -3.88 -1.04 -1.67
C PHE A 94 -2.73 -0.45 -2.47
N VAL A 95 -1.52 -0.50 -1.92
CA VAL A 95 -0.28 -0.09 -2.59
C VAL A 95 0.49 -1.33 -3.05
N LEU A 96 0.77 -1.48 -4.35
CA LEU A 96 1.45 -2.66 -4.88
C LEU A 96 2.98 -2.56 -4.80
N PHE A 97 3.52 -1.45 -5.29
CA PHE A 97 4.96 -1.18 -5.31
C PHE A 97 5.34 0.06 -4.50
N ASP A 98 6.58 0.11 -4.04
CA ASP A 98 7.14 1.13 -3.16
C ASP A 98 8.65 1.27 -3.38
N ASP A 99 9.09 2.51 -3.58
CA ASP A 99 10.48 2.85 -3.94
C ASP A 99 11.28 3.47 -2.80
N CYS A 100 10.77 3.42 -1.57
CA CYS A 100 11.32 4.14 -0.42
C CYS A 100 12.25 3.27 0.44
N TRP A 101 13.28 3.89 1.02
CA TRP A 101 14.10 3.34 2.10
C TRP A 101 14.96 2.12 1.70
N ASN A 102 14.76 0.96 2.33
CA ASN A 102 15.67 -0.17 2.18
C ASN A 102 15.43 -0.95 0.89
N GLN A 103 16.47 -1.05 0.06
CA GLN A 103 16.43 -1.67 -1.26
C GLN A 103 16.52 -3.19 -1.25
N GLU A 104 16.93 -3.78 -0.13
CA GLU A 104 17.06 -5.23 0.02
C GLU A 104 15.94 -5.75 0.93
N SER A 105 15.09 -6.58 0.34
CA SER A 105 13.91 -7.15 0.96
C SER A 105 14.03 -8.67 0.94
N ALA A 106 13.71 -9.32 2.06
CA ALA A 106 13.78 -10.77 2.19
C ALA A 106 12.63 -11.27 3.08
N LEU A 107 12.10 -12.44 2.73
CA LEU A 107 11.13 -13.16 3.55
C LEU A 107 11.76 -13.63 4.87
N GLY A 108 10.92 -13.83 5.88
CA GLY A 108 11.32 -14.34 7.19
C GLY A 108 11.35 -13.26 8.26
N THR A 109 12.13 -13.46 9.32
CA THR A 109 12.20 -12.52 10.44
C THR A 109 12.76 -11.17 9.99
N GLN A 110 11.99 -10.11 10.21
CA GLN A 110 12.38 -8.74 9.87
C GLN A 110 13.26 -8.12 10.97
N PRO A 111 14.11 -7.12 10.64
CA PRO A 111 14.98 -6.48 11.61
C PRO A 111 14.19 -5.71 12.67
N LYS A 112 14.75 -5.63 13.88
CA LYS A 112 14.17 -4.81 14.94
C LYS A 112 14.26 -3.31 14.58
N PRO A 113 13.28 -2.49 14.97
CA PRO A 113 13.36 -1.04 14.80
C PRO A 113 14.63 -0.48 15.45
N ILE A 114 15.25 0.46 14.75
CA ILE A 114 16.37 1.24 15.29
C ILE A 114 15.78 2.45 16.04
N PRO A 115 16.06 2.62 17.35
CA PRO A 115 15.55 3.74 18.12
C PRO A 115 15.90 5.09 17.48
N PHE A 116 14.91 6.00 17.46
CA PHE A 116 15.04 7.37 16.94
C PHE A 116 15.29 7.48 15.42
N VAL A 117 15.15 6.38 14.67
CA VAL A 117 15.27 6.36 13.21
C VAL A 117 13.90 6.07 12.60
N HIS A 118 13.36 7.04 11.88
CA HIS A 118 12.08 6.91 11.16
C HIS A 118 12.17 5.80 10.10
N ASN A 119 11.15 4.95 10.01
CA ASN A 119 11.05 3.86 9.03
C ASN A 119 12.31 2.97 8.93
N SER A 120 12.98 2.75 10.06
CA SER A 120 14.28 2.08 10.14
C SER A 120 14.34 0.66 9.57
N GLY A 121 13.21 -0.01 9.38
CA GLY A 121 13.14 -1.32 8.71
C GLY A 121 12.16 -1.36 7.55
N TRP A 122 11.70 -0.21 7.04
CA TRP A 122 10.84 -0.17 5.85
C TRP A 122 11.62 -0.60 4.61
N VAL A 123 11.00 -1.44 3.78
CA VAL A 123 11.63 -2.06 2.61
C VAL A 123 10.87 -1.74 1.33
N GLN A 124 11.58 -1.71 0.22
CA GLN A 124 11.02 -1.52 -1.12
C GLN A 124 10.30 -2.78 -1.63
N SER A 125 9.34 -2.56 -2.53
CA SER A 125 8.63 -3.61 -3.27
C SER A 125 8.46 -3.16 -4.72
N PRO A 126 9.06 -3.80 -5.72
CA PRO A 126 10.14 -4.75 -5.59
C PRO A 126 11.45 -4.02 -5.22
N GLY A 127 12.48 -4.76 -4.78
CA GLY A 127 13.79 -4.17 -4.55
C GLY A 127 14.45 -3.61 -5.83
N ILE A 128 15.34 -2.64 -5.68
CA ILE A 128 15.98 -1.88 -6.77
C ILE A 128 16.60 -2.72 -7.90
N LYS A 129 17.11 -3.92 -7.59
CA LYS A 129 17.73 -4.82 -8.59
C LYS A 129 16.68 -5.30 -9.59
N VAL A 130 15.45 -5.53 -9.13
CA VAL A 130 14.32 -5.96 -9.96
C VAL A 130 13.73 -4.75 -10.68
N VAL A 131 13.61 -3.59 -10.02
CA VAL A 131 13.15 -2.35 -10.66
C VAL A 131 13.98 -2.05 -11.91
N ASN A 132 15.30 -2.18 -11.81
CA ASN A 132 16.25 -1.87 -12.88
C ASN A 132 16.54 -3.04 -13.84
N ASP A 133 15.84 -4.17 -13.72
CA ASP A 133 16.03 -5.34 -14.59
C ASP A 133 14.70 -5.76 -15.24
N PRO A 134 14.41 -5.28 -16.47
CA PRO A 134 13.20 -5.66 -17.21
C PRO A 134 13.05 -7.17 -17.43
N ALA A 135 14.14 -7.95 -17.42
CA ALA A 135 14.04 -9.41 -17.54
C ALA A 135 13.38 -10.06 -16.31
N ALA A 136 13.38 -9.37 -15.17
CA ALA A 136 12.74 -9.83 -13.94
C ALA A 136 11.26 -9.46 -13.84
N TRP A 137 10.75 -8.59 -14.73
CA TRP A 137 9.38 -8.07 -14.66
C TRP A 137 8.25 -9.05 -14.98
N PRO A 138 8.42 -10.13 -15.77
CA PRO A 138 7.33 -11.07 -16.02
C PRO A 138 6.69 -11.62 -14.72
N ARG A 139 7.47 -11.82 -13.64
CA ARG A 139 6.92 -12.24 -12.34
C ARG A 139 6.07 -11.16 -11.68
N LEU A 140 6.42 -9.88 -11.88
CA LEU A 140 5.69 -8.73 -11.34
C LEU A 140 4.39 -8.51 -12.12
N GLU A 141 4.44 -8.67 -13.44
CA GLU A 141 3.23 -8.65 -14.28
C GLU A 141 2.23 -9.70 -13.80
N THR A 142 2.68 -10.95 -13.59
CA THR A 142 1.82 -12.02 -13.07
C THR A 142 1.24 -11.65 -11.70
N TYR A 143 2.07 -11.18 -10.76
CA TYR A 143 1.62 -10.73 -9.45
C TYR A 143 0.50 -9.68 -9.54
N VAL A 144 0.72 -8.62 -10.32
CA VAL A 144 -0.22 -7.50 -10.49
C VAL A 144 -1.53 -8.00 -11.09
N LYS A 145 -1.45 -8.73 -12.20
CA LYS A 145 -2.65 -9.16 -12.93
C LYS A 145 -3.45 -10.20 -12.16
N GLU A 146 -2.80 -11.19 -11.54
CA GLU A 146 -3.51 -12.21 -10.78
C GLU A 146 -4.17 -11.63 -9.52
N LEU A 147 -3.46 -10.80 -8.77
CA LEU A 147 -4.01 -10.16 -7.57
C LEU A 147 -5.20 -9.26 -7.93
N MET A 148 -5.04 -8.38 -8.92
CA MET A 148 -6.11 -7.48 -9.33
C MET A 148 -7.29 -8.23 -9.94
N ASN A 149 -7.05 -9.30 -10.70
CA ASN A 149 -8.11 -10.15 -11.24
C ASN A 149 -8.88 -10.88 -10.14
N HIS A 150 -8.20 -11.37 -9.10
CA HIS A 150 -8.84 -12.01 -7.94
C HIS A 150 -9.83 -11.06 -7.26
N PHE A 151 -9.45 -9.79 -7.06
CA PHE A 151 -10.24 -8.78 -6.35
C PHE A 151 -10.99 -7.77 -7.24
N ARG A 152 -11.10 -8.02 -8.56
CA ARG A 152 -11.53 -7.00 -9.56
C ARG A 152 -12.92 -6.38 -9.36
N HIS A 153 -13.79 -7.03 -8.61
CA HIS A 153 -15.14 -6.55 -8.29
C HIS A 153 -15.38 -6.37 -6.79
N ASP A 154 -14.32 -6.47 -5.98
CA ASP A 154 -14.43 -6.34 -4.54
C ASP A 154 -14.72 -4.89 -4.12
N ALA A 155 -15.94 -4.64 -3.65
CA ALA A 155 -16.39 -3.31 -3.26
C ALA A 155 -15.74 -2.79 -1.96
N ARG A 156 -15.05 -3.65 -1.20
CA ARG A 156 -14.28 -3.29 0.01
C ARG A 156 -13.01 -2.51 -0.35
N ILE A 157 -12.52 -2.69 -1.58
CA ILE A 157 -11.36 -1.98 -2.11
C ILE A 157 -11.82 -0.65 -2.71
N ALA A 158 -11.24 0.45 -2.22
CA ALA A 158 -11.48 1.81 -2.70
C ALA A 158 -10.70 2.14 -3.98
N GLY A 159 -9.56 1.49 -4.20
CA GLY A 159 -8.69 1.72 -5.35
C GLY A 159 -7.37 0.97 -5.22
N TRP A 160 -6.56 1.08 -6.28
CA TRP A 160 -5.22 0.53 -6.37
C TRP A 160 -4.20 1.64 -6.59
N ASP A 161 -3.28 1.79 -5.68
CA ASP A 161 -2.11 2.65 -5.79
C ASP A 161 -0.93 1.82 -6.28
N LEU A 162 -0.68 1.87 -7.58
CA LEU A 162 0.19 0.90 -8.24
C LEU A 162 1.66 1.06 -7.81
N TYR A 163 2.07 2.27 -7.45
CA TYR A 163 3.46 2.55 -7.09
C TYR A 163 3.54 3.79 -6.19
N ASN A 164 4.08 3.62 -4.98
CA ASN A 164 4.40 4.71 -4.07
C ASN A 164 5.79 5.29 -4.35
N GLU A 165 5.82 6.61 -4.54
CA GLU A 165 7.01 7.45 -4.66
C GLU A 165 8.08 6.92 -5.63
N PRO A 166 7.71 6.61 -6.90
CA PRO A 166 8.67 6.16 -7.90
C PRO A 166 9.77 7.19 -8.08
N GLY A 167 11.02 6.76 -7.96
CA GLY A 167 12.19 7.63 -8.09
C GLY A 167 12.85 8.01 -6.75
N THR A 168 12.24 7.71 -5.61
CA THR A 168 12.78 8.06 -4.27
C THR A 168 14.07 7.32 -3.94
N GLY A 169 14.13 6.00 -4.07
CA GLY A 169 15.33 5.24 -3.68
C GLY A 169 15.59 5.23 -2.17
N THR A 170 16.85 5.37 -1.74
CA THR A 170 17.25 5.19 -0.32
C THR A 170 16.99 6.39 0.58
N THR A 171 16.61 7.54 0.03
CA THR A 171 16.56 8.80 0.79
C THR A 171 15.22 9.00 1.51
N GLY A 172 14.18 8.26 1.11
CA GLY A 172 12.82 8.49 1.59
C GLY A 172 12.21 9.80 1.06
N ASP A 173 12.89 10.47 0.13
CA ASP A 173 12.40 11.64 -0.62
C ASP A 173 12.88 11.63 -2.09
N ALA A 174 12.02 12.04 -3.03
CA ALA A 174 12.39 12.09 -4.46
C ALA A 174 13.16 13.37 -4.86
N SER A 175 13.77 14.08 -3.90
CA SER A 175 14.29 15.46 -4.07
C SER A 175 15.55 15.60 -4.94
N GLY A 176 15.99 14.51 -5.59
CA GLY A 176 17.05 14.54 -6.62
C GLY A 176 18.49 14.43 -6.09
N GLY A 177 18.69 13.88 -4.89
CA GLY A 177 20.01 13.69 -4.26
C GLY A 177 20.69 12.35 -4.55
N GLN A 178 21.89 12.15 -3.97
CA GLN A 178 22.53 10.83 -3.93
C GLN A 178 21.62 9.80 -3.25
N GLY A 179 21.49 8.62 -3.85
CA GLY A 179 20.61 7.56 -3.33
C GLY A 179 19.23 7.51 -4.00
N THR A 180 18.88 8.50 -4.81
CA THR A 180 17.61 8.50 -5.56
C THR A 180 17.62 7.59 -6.78
N GLN A 181 16.44 7.09 -7.15
CA GLN A 181 16.22 6.36 -8.39
C GLN A 181 15.99 7.32 -9.57
N GLY A 182 15.39 8.48 -9.32
CA GLY A 182 15.04 9.44 -10.37
C GLY A 182 14.18 8.80 -11.45
N ALA A 183 14.51 9.04 -12.72
CA ALA A 183 13.77 8.48 -13.86
C ALA A 183 13.91 6.96 -14.03
N ARG A 184 14.74 6.26 -13.23
CA ARG A 184 14.97 4.82 -13.40
C ARG A 184 13.75 3.95 -13.06
N SER A 185 12.83 4.47 -12.25
CA SER A 185 11.59 3.75 -11.89
C SER A 185 10.45 4.01 -12.87
N LEU A 186 10.59 5.01 -13.75
CA LEU A 186 9.56 5.37 -14.73
C LEU A 186 9.19 4.21 -15.67
N PRO A 187 10.14 3.43 -16.22
CA PRO A 187 9.80 2.28 -17.06
C PRO A 187 8.93 1.23 -16.37
N LEU A 188 9.20 0.91 -15.09
CA LEU A 188 8.37 -0.02 -14.33
C LEU A 188 7.01 0.60 -13.97
N LEU A 189 6.97 1.91 -13.70
CA LEU A 189 5.72 2.64 -13.48
C LEU A 189 4.81 2.57 -14.72
N GLU A 190 5.36 2.83 -15.91
CA GLU A 190 4.60 2.73 -17.16
C GLU A 190 4.07 1.30 -17.35
N ALA A 191 4.94 0.29 -17.17
CA ALA A 191 4.56 -1.10 -17.29
C ALA A 191 3.44 -1.52 -16.31
N VAL A 192 3.51 -1.11 -15.04
CA VAL A 192 2.47 -1.47 -14.06
C VAL A 192 1.11 -0.87 -14.40
N PHE A 193 1.07 0.34 -14.96
CA PHE A 193 -0.18 0.93 -15.45
C PHE A 193 -0.73 0.18 -16.66
N GLU A 194 0.13 -0.26 -17.58
CA GLU A 194 -0.28 -1.10 -18.71
C GLU A 194 -0.87 -2.44 -18.23
N TRP A 195 -0.21 -3.12 -17.30
CA TRP A 195 -0.66 -4.39 -16.74
C TRP A 195 -2.00 -4.22 -16.01
N ALA A 196 -2.13 -3.23 -15.15
CA ALA A 196 -3.36 -2.95 -14.40
C ALA A 196 -4.54 -2.66 -15.34
N ARG A 197 -4.30 -1.88 -16.41
CA ARG A 197 -5.33 -1.58 -17.43
C ARG A 197 -5.68 -2.76 -18.32
N SER A 198 -4.83 -3.78 -18.37
CA SER A 198 -5.11 -5.03 -19.11
C SER A 198 -6.05 -5.99 -18.36
N VAL A 199 -6.32 -5.73 -17.07
CA VAL A 199 -7.28 -6.52 -16.29
C VAL A 199 -8.70 -6.14 -16.70
N GLU A 200 -9.41 -7.10 -17.31
CA GLU A 200 -10.77 -6.89 -17.79
C GLU A 200 -11.76 -6.60 -16.65
N ASP A 201 -12.67 -5.65 -16.91
CA ASP A 201 -13.75 -5.24 -16.01
C ASP A 201 -13.32 -4.86 -14.58
N LEU A 202 -12.08 -4.36 -14.40
CA LEU A 202 -11.62 -3.82 -13.12
C LEU A 202 -12.53 -2.68 -12.64
N SER A 203 -13.21 -2.88 -11.52
CA SER A 203 -14.21 -1.93 -11.02
C SER A 203 -13.62 -0.77 -10.23
N GLN A 204 -12.42 -0.93 -9.67
CA GLN A 204 -11.79 0.06 -8.81
C GLN A 204 -10.82 0.97 -9.60
N PRO A 205 -10.68 2.25 -9.21
CA PRO A 205 -9.73 3.16 -9.86
C PRO A 205 -8.27 2.76 -9.58
N VAL A 206 -7.38 3.13 -10.51
CA VAL A 206 -5.93 2.99 -10.37
C VAL A 206 -5.25 4.36 -10.26
N THR A 207 -4.24 4.47 -9.41
CA THR A 207 -3.45 5.69 -9.15
C THR A 207 -1.97 5.33 -8.91
N ALA A 208 -1.11 6.34 -8.77
CA ALA A 208 0.24 6.20 -8.22
C ALA A 208 0.48 7.33 -7.21
N GLY A 209 1.11 7.02 -6.08
CA GLY A 209 1.49 7.98 -5.05
C GLY A 209 2.80 8.69 -5.40
N ILE A 210 2.86 10.01 -5.18
CA ILE A 210 4.03 10.87 -5.42
C ILE A 210 4.44 11.56 -4.13
#